data_AF-A0A2L1S4K8-F1
#
_entry.id   AF-A0A2L1S4K8-F1
#
_cell.length_a   1.000
_cell.length_b   1.000
_cell.length_c   1.000
_cell.angle_alpha   90.00
_cell.angle_beta   90.00
_cell.angle_gamma   90.00
#
_symmetry.space_group_name_H-M   'P 1'
#
loop_
_entity.id
_entity.type
_entity.pdbx_description
1 polymer ?
#
loop_
_entity_poly.entity_id
_entity_poly.type
_entity_poly.pdbx_seq_one_letter_code
_entity_poly.pdbx_strand_id
1 'polypeptide(L)' 'MSREGFMSGLLAYLADNAADLLLNATFGLSVYMIARLLKASPSAAIVFAAIPFGAILLLQNPAVPNRLMALLG' A
#
# COMPACT_ATOMS: atom_id res chain seq x y z
N MET A 1 9.95 35.21 -11.08
CA MET A 1 10.45 33.97 -10.45
C MET A 1 11.07 33.11 -11.55
N SER A 2 12.36 32.78 -11.47
CA SER A 2 13.04 32.01 -12.52
C SER A 2 12.52 30.57 -12.55
N ARG A 3 12.50 29.92 -13.73
CA ARG A 3 12.11 28.50 -13.89
C ARG A 3 12.90 27.56 -12.98
N GLU A 4 14.15 27.91 -12.71
CA GLU A 4 15.06 27.16 -11.85
C GLU A 4 14.65 27.24 -10.37
N GLY A 5 14.23 28.42 -9.89
CA GLY A 5 13.69 28.57 -8.54
C GLY A 5 12.37 27.82 -8.32
N PHE A 6 11.53 27.73 -9.36
CA PHE A 6 10.30 26.93 -9.31
C PHE A 6 10.57 25.43 -9.24
N MET A 7 11.47 24.90 -10.09
CA MET A 7 11.86 23.48 -10.05
C MET A 7 12.52 23.10 -8.73
N SER A 8 13.41 23.95 -8.20
CA SER A 8 14.03 23.69 -6.90
C SER A 8 13.01 23.70 -5.76
N GLY A 9 12.02 24.61 -5.79
CA GLY A 9 10.93 24.64 -4.82
C GLY A 9 9.99 23.44 -4.93
N LEU A 10 9.69 23.00 -6.16
CA LEU A 10 8.89 21.79 -6.42
C LEU A 10 9.60 20.54 -5.89
N LEU A 11 10.90 20.40 -6.14
CA LEU A 11 11.69 19.26 -5.66
C LEU A 11 11.82 19.25 -4.14
N ALA A 12 12.00 20.42 -3.51
CA ALA A 12 11.99 20.52 -2.05
C ALA A 12 10.63 20.12 -1.47
N TYR A 13 9.53 20.60 -2.06
CA TYR A 13 8.18 20.22 -1.66
C TYR A 13 7.92 18.71 -1.83
N LEU A 14 8.38 18.12 -2.95
CA LEU A 14 8.29 16.67 -3.19
C LEU A 14 9.14 15.87 -2.21
N ALA A 15 10.33 16.36 -1.85
CA ALA A 15 11.20 15.72 -0.88
C ALA A 15 10.59 15.75 0.54
N ASP A 16 10.04 16.90 0.94
CA ASP A 16 9.40 17.09 2.25
C ASP A 16 8.12 16.25 2.39
N ASN A 17 7.41 16.00 1.28
CA ASN A 17 6.18 15.21 1.24
C ASN A 17 6.39 13.82 0.60
N ALA A 18 7.63 13.36 0.46
CA ALA A 18 7.95 12.15 -0.31
C ALA A 18 7.26 10.91 0.26
N ALA A 19 7.17 10.82 1.59
CA ALA A 19 6.50 9.72 2.26
C ALA A 19 5.00 9.67 1.95
N ASP A 20 4.30 10.82 2.03
CA ASP A 20 2.88 10.91 1.70
C ASP A 20 2.62 10.68 0.21
N LEU A 21 3.49 11.18 -0.66
CA LEU A 21 3.41 10.95 -2.09
C LEU A 21 3.57 9.46 -2.42
N LEU A 22 4.55 8.81 -1.79
CA LEU A 22 4.82 7.38 -1.96
C LEU A 22 3.66 6.54 -1.43
N LEU A 23 3.09 6.89 -0.28
CA LEU A 23 1.92 6.22 0.28
C LEU A 23 0.71 6.34 -0.66
N ASN A 24 0.38 7.54 -1.12
CA ASN A 24 -0.74 7.77 -2.04
C ASN A 24 -0.53 7.08 -3.39
N ALA A 25 0.68 7.13 -3.95
CA ALA A 25 1.00 6.45 -5.21
C ALA A 25 0.90 4.93 -5.07
N THR A 26 1.41 4.37 -3.97
CA THR A 26 1.35 2.94 -3.67
C THR A 26 -0.10 2.49 -3.45
N PHE A 27 -0.91 3.32 -2.77
CA PHE A 27 -2.34 3.06 -2.60
C PHE A 27 -3.07 3.04 -3.94
N GLY A 28 -2.87 4.06 -4.77
CA GLY A 28 -3.46 4.12 -6.12
C GLY A 28 -3.07 2.92 -7.00
N LEU A 29 -1.79 2.54 -6.97
CA LEU A 29 -1.27 1.39 -7.71
C LEU A 29 -1.91 0.08 -7.22
N SER A 30 -2.04 -0.09 -5.90
CA SER A 30 -2.67 -1.27 -5.29
C SER A 30 -4.14 -1.40 -5.71
N VAL A 31 -4.90 -0.30 -5.66
CA VAL A 31 -6.30 -0.27 -6.12
C VAL A 31 -6.40 -0.61 -7.60
N TYR A 32 -5.54 -0.02 -8.44
CA TYR A 32 -5.51 -0.32 -9.88
C TYR A 32 -5.21 -1.81 -10.15
N MET A 33 -4.23 -2.39 -9.45
CA MET A 33 -3.92 -3.82 -9.60
C MET A 33 -5.08 -4.72 -9.17
N ILE A 34 -5.73 -4.42 -8.04
CA ILE A 34 -6.92 -5.17 -7.59
C ILE A 34 -8.05 -5.04 -8.60
N ALA A 35 -8.35 -3.84 -9.10
CA ALA A 35 -9.39 -3.62 -10.11
C ALA A 35 -9.09 -4.39 -11.40
N ARG A 36 -7.83 -4.41 -11.83
CA ARG A 36 -7.38 -5.18 -12.99
C ARG A 36 -7.50 -6.69 -12.76
N LEU A 37 -7.13 -7.18 -11.57
CA LEU A 37 -7.29 -8.58 -11.18
C LEU A 37 -8.77 -8.97 -11.13
N LEU A 38 -9.65 -8.12 -10.60
CA LEU A 38 -11.10 -8.36 -10.54
C LEU A 38 -11.68 -8.61 -11.94
N LYS A 39 -11.19 -7.87 -12.95
CA LYS A 39 -11.61 -8.02 -14.34
C LYS A 39 -11.13 -9.32 -14.99
N ALA A 40 -9.98 -9.86 -14.55
CA ALA A 40 -9.39 -11.07 -15.10
C ALA A 40 -9.82 -12.36 -14.37
N SER A 41 -9.81 -12.34 -13.04
CA SER A 41 -10.18 -13.45 -12.16
C SER A 41 -10.65 -12.91 -10.81
N PRO A 42 -11.97 -12.85 -10.56
CA PRO A 42 -12.54 -12.30 -9.34
C PRO A 42 -12.03 -12.98 -8.06
N SER A 43 -11.83 -14.31 -8.11
CA SER A 43 -11.31 -15.10 -6.98
C SER A 43 -9.86 -14.76 -6.66
N ALA A 44 -8.99 -14.62 -7.67
CA ALA A 44 -7.61 -14.20 -7.45
C ALA A 44 -7.54 -12.79 -6.85
N ALA A 45 -8.39 -11.87 -7.30
CA ALA A 45 -8.40 -10.50 -6.81
C ALA A 45 -8.76 -10.40 -5.31
N ILE A 46 -9.70 -11.23 -4.84
CA ILE A 46 -10.06 -11.30 -3.42
C ILE A 46 -8.87 -11.79 -2.58
N VAL A 47 -8.17 -12.83 -3.06
CA VAL A 47 -6.98 -13.37 -2.37
C VAL A 47 -5.87 -12.33 -2.30
N PHE A 48 -5.57 -11.64 -3.41
CA PHE A 48 -4.54 -10.60 -3.43
C PHE A 48 -4.92 -9.38 -2.59
N ALA A 49 -6.20 -9.00 -2.56
CA ALA A 49 -6.69 -7.92 -1.68
C ALA A 49 -6.60 -8.31 -0.20
N ALA A 50 -6.77 -9.59 0.16
CA ALA A 50 -6.69 -10.05 1.54
C ALA A 50 -5.28 -9.99 2.14
N ILE A 51 -4.22 -9.99 1.31
CA ILE A 51 -2.81 -9.94 1.77
C ILE A 51 -2.50 -8.67 2.58
N PRO A 52 -2.73 -7.44 2.06
CA PRO A 52 -2.48 -6.23 2.84
C PRO A 52 -3.38 -6.15 4.08
N PHE A 53 -4.64 -6.61 4.02
CA PHE A 53 -5.51 -6.67 5.20
C PHE A 53 -4.98 -7.65 6.26
N GLY A 54 -4.50 -8.82 5.87
CA GLY A 54 -3.89 -9.80 6.76
C GLY A 54 -2.60 -9.26 7.41
N ALA A 55 -1.74 -8.60 6.62
CA ALA A 55 -0.53 -7.96 7.13
C ALA A 55 -0.86 -6.87 8.16
N ILE A 56 -1.85 -6.00 7.88
CA ILE A 56 -2.31 -4.97 8.82
C ILE A 56 -2.84 -5.61 10.11
N LEU A 57 -3.67 -6.65 10.01
CA LEU A 57 -4.20 -7.36 11.18
C LEU A 57 -3.11 -7.96 12.06
N LEU A 58 -2.07 -8.55 11.46
CA LEU A 58 -0.92 -9.11 12.18
C LEU A 58 -0.07 -8.02 12.84
N LEU A 59 0.17 -6.90 12.15
CA LEU A 59 0.90 -5.75 12.70
C LEU A 59 0.16 -5.07 13.85
N GLN A 60 -1.17 -4.97 13.76
CA GLN A 60 -2.01 -4.40 14.82
C GLN A 60 -2.22 -5.36 15.99
N ASN A 61 -2.13 -6.67 15.75
CA ASN A 61 -2.35 -7.69 16.77
C ASN A 61 -1.19 -8.67 16.80
N PRO A 62 -0.06 -8.32 17.46
CA PRO A 62 1.14 -9.16 17.50
C PRO A 62 0.93 -10.53 18.17
N ALA A 63 -0.22 -10.75 18.83
CA ALA A 63 -0.62 -12.05 19.38
C ALA A 63 -1.31 -12.98 18.37
N VAL A 64 -1.76 -12.47 17.21
CA VAL A 64 -2.44 -13.26 16.16
C VAL A 64 -1.55 -14.34 15.52
N PRO A 65 -0.25 -14.10 15.21
CA PRO A 65 0.63 -15.16 14.70
C PRO A 65 0.69 -16.36 15.65
N ASN A 66 0.83 -16.10 16.96
CA ASN A 66 0.92 -17.15 17.98
C ASN A 66 -0.41 -17.91 18.13
N ARG A 67 -1.56 -17.22 18.01
CA ARG A 67 -2.89 -17.86 18.08
C ARG A 67 -3.22 -18.68 16.83
N LEU A 68 -2.80 -18.24 15.65
CA LEU A 68 -2.92 -19.02 14.41
C LEU A 68 -2.05 -20.28 14.44
N MET A 69 -0.79 -20.14 14.87
CA MET A 69 0.11 -21.28 15.08
C MET A 69 -0.46 -22.29 16.08
N ALA A 70 -1.10 -21.81 17.17
CA ALA A 70 -1.73 -22.67 18.16
C ALA A 70 -3.02 -23.37 17.70
N LEU A 71 -3.68 -22.89 16.63
CA LEU A 71 -4.88 -23.52 16.04
C LEU A 71 -4.54 -24.52 14.93
N LEU A 72 -3.32 -24.46 14.38
CA LEU A 72 -2.82 -25.36 13.34
C LEU A 72 -2.00 -26.54 13.91
N GLY A 73 -1.82 -26.58 15.25
CA GLY A 73 -1.16 -27.65 15.99
C GLY A 73 -2.13 -28.65 16.60
#